data_AF-A0A2U3QIV6-F1
#
_entry.id   AF-A0A2U3QIV6-F1
#
_cell.length_a   1.000
_cell.length_b   1.000
_cell.length_c   1.000
_cell.angle_alpha   90.00
_cell.angle_beta   90.00
_cell.angle_gamma   90.00
#
_symmetry.space_group_name_H-M   'P 1'
#
loop_
_entity.id
_entity.type
_entity.pdbx_description
1 polymer ?
#
loop_
_entity_poly.entity_id
_entity_poly.type
_entity_poly.pdbx_seq_one_letter_code
_entity_poly.pdbx_strand_id
1 'polypeptide(L)'
;MMKKTRIIDKKFLEKEKKNWGQGTIVCHSWEEFEELAEKSEGGGVSPGGAADFLGVSRSYVHQLEKEGKIRAFRIVVDDEMREHMPFWLKVFTPAKAVYIIIPQKDLEKVKKEMIKRAEEKIKRLKGKK
;
A
#
# COMPACT_ATOMS: atom_id res chain seq x y z
N MET A 1 -32.75 -12.47 -8.85
CA MET A 1 -31.61 -13.11 -8.15
C MET A 1 -30.62 -12.03 -7.74
N MET A 2 -30.61 -11.64 -6.46
CA MET A 2 -29.60 -10.72 -5.94
C MET A 2 -28.24 -11.42 -5.99
N LYS A 3 -27.30 -10.87 -6.76
CA LYS A 3 -25.88 -11.31 -6.74
C LYS A 3 -25.42 -11.19 -5.29
N LYS A 4 -25.15 -12.33 -4.65
CA LYS A 4 -24.53 -12.37 -3.32
C LYS A 4 -23.21 -11.60 -3.44
N THR A 5 -23.18 -10.36 -2.98
CA THR A 5 -21.96 -9.63 -2.68
C THR A 5 -21.16 -10.57 -1.80
N ARG A 6 -20.13 -11.22 -2.35
CA ARG A 6 -19.36 -12.24 -1.64
C ARG A 6 -18.76 -11.51 -0.43
N ILE A 7 -19.33 -11.76 0.74
CA ILE A 7 -18.80 -11.27 2.00
C ILE A 7 -17.42 -11.91 2.13
N ILE A 8 -16.38 -11.16 1.78
CA ILE A 8 -15.00 -11.54 2.08
C ILE A 8 -14.99 -11.86 3.58
N ASP A 9 -14.60 -13.08 3.93
CA ASP A 9 -14.67 -13.60 5.29
C ASP A 9 -14.07 -12.59 6.27
N LYS A 10 -14.88 -12.10 7.22
CA LYS A 10 -14.44 -11.09 8.21
C LYS A 10 -13.19 -11.54 8.96
N LYS A 11 -13.02 -12.84 9.20
CA LYS A 11 -11.81 -13.40 9.83
C LYS A 11 -10.57 -13.34 8.93
N PHE A 12 -10.77 -13.45 7.61
CA PHE A 12 -9.71 -13.27 6.63
C PHE A 12 -9.24 -11.81 6.60
N LEU A 13 -10.18 -10.85 6.61
CA LEU A 13 -9.87 -9.41 6.65
C LEU A 13 -9.09 -9.00 7.90
N GLU A 14 -9.42 -9.54 9.07
CA GLU A 14 -8.67 -9.29 10.31
C GLU A 14 -7.24 -9.87 10.26
N LYS A 15 -7.09 -11.05 9.66
CA LYS A 15 -5.77 -11.71 9.52
C LYS A 15 -4.88 -11.00 8.51
N GLU A 16 -5.45 -10.53 7.41
CA GLU A 16 -4.73 -9.75 6.39
C GLU A 16 -4.39 -8.33 6.87
N LYS A 17 -5.28 -7.66 7.64
CA LYS A 17 -4.98 -6.36 8.28
C LYS A 17 -3.75 -6.43 9.18
N LYS A 18 -3.54 -7.55 9.88
CA LYS A 18 -2.31 -7.75 10.69
C LYS A 18 -1.04 -7.84 9.84
N ASN A 19 -1.13 -8.22 8.57
CA ASN A 19 0.02 -8.43 7.68
C ASN A 19 0.31 -7.23 6.77
N TRP A 20 -0.70 -6.46 6.38
CA TRP A 20 -0.55 -5.43 5.34
C TRP A 20 -0.08 -4.07 5.85
N GLY A 21 -0.31 -3.74 7.12
CA GLY A 21 0.21 -2.53 7.76
C GLY A 21 -0.87 -1.59 8.28
N GLN A 22 -0.49 -0.66 9.17
CA GLN A 22 -1.45 0.25 9.81
C GLN A 22 -2.12 1.22 8.83
N GLY A 23 -1.45 1.55 7.72
CA GLY A 23 -1.97 2.42 6.67
C GLY A 23 -2.86 1.73 5.63
N THR A 24 -3.03 0.41 5.72
CA THR A 24 -3.79 -0.34 4.73
C THR A 24 -5.29 -0.11 4.85
N ILE A 25 -5.93 0.23 3.73
CA ILE A 25 -7.37 0.28 3.56
C ILE A 25 -7.75 -0.78 2.53
N VAL A 26 -8.58 -1.74 2.95
CA VAL A 26 -9.02 -2.85 2.10
C VAL A 26 -10.32 -2.46 1.42
N CYS A 27 -10.30 -2.43 0.10
CA CYS A 27 -11.48 -2.20 -0.73
C CYS A 27 -12.21 -3.52 -0.98
N HIS A 28 -13.53 -3.49 -0.93
CA HIS A 28 -14.42 -4.64 -1.09
C HIS A 28 -15.04 -4.73 -2.49
N SER A 29 -14.90 -3.70 -3.31
CA SER A 29 -15.30 -3.69 -4.71
C SER A 29 -14.36 -2.84 -5.57
N TRP A 30 -14.42 -3.04 -6.88
CA TRP A 30 -13.65 -2.24 -7.83
C TRP A 30 -14.08 -0.78 -7.82
N GLU A 31 -15.39 -0.53 -7.67
CA GLU A 31 -15.95 0.81 -7.58
C GLU A 31 -15.42 1.56 -6.35
N GLU A 32 -15.33 0.90 -5.18
CA GLU A 32 -14.73 1.50 -3.97
C GLU A 32 -13.23 1.80 -4.17
N PHE A 33 -12.52 0.90 -4.84
CA PHE A 33 -11.10 1.06 -5.13
C PHE A 33 -10.83 2.23 -6.08
N GLU A 34 -11.62 2.34 -7.15
CA GLU A 34 -11.55 3.44 -8.13
C GLU A 34 -11.96 4.77 -7.49
N GLU A 35 -13.05 4.81 -6.72
CA GLU A 35 -13.51 6.01 -6.03
C GLU A 35 -12.45 6.56 -5.07
N LEU A 36 -11.79 5.69 -4.30
CA LEU A 36 -10.71 6.09 -3.40
C LEU A 36 -9.47 6.57 -4.16
N ALA A 37 -9.16 5.96 -5.30
CA ALA A 37 -8.06 6.40 -6.16
C ALA A 37 -8.36 7.76 -6.80
N GLU A 38 -9.57 7.99 -7.32
CA GLU A 38 -9.98 9.25 -7.94
C GLU A 38 -10.06 10.40 -6.92
N LYS A 39 -10.56 10.12 -5.72
CA LYS A 39 -10.63 11.12 -4.64
C LYS A 39 -9.27 11.44 -4.02
N SER A 40 -8.24 10.66 -4.33
CA SER A 40 -6.89 10.95 -3.83
C SER A 40 -6.32 12.15 -4.59
N GLU A 41 -6.20 13.29 -3.89
CA GLU A 41 -5.59 14.51 -4.44
C GLU A 41 -4.18 14.21 -4.98
N GLY A 42 -3.93 14.60 -6.23
CA GLY A 42 -2.68 14.32 -6.95
C GLY A 42 -2.62 12.93 -7.58
N GLY A 43 -3.66 12.11 -7.44
CA GLY A 43 -3.74 10.76 -7.97
C GLY A 43 -3.12 9.71 -7.07
N GLY A 44 -3.17 8.47 -7.55
CA GLY A 44 -2.65 7.29 -6.88
C GLY A 44 -1.54 6.64 -7.69
N VAL A 45 -0.48 6.18 -7.00
CA VAL A 45 0.65 5.50 -7.64
C VAL A 45 0.81 4.08 -7.10
N SER A 46 1.42 3.21 -7.90
CA SER A 46 1.82 1.87 -7.45
C SER A 46 2.97 1.96 -6.42
N PRO A 47 3.25 0.89 -5.64
CA PRO A 47 4.40 0.86 -4.74
C PRO A 47 5.75 1.10 -5.42
N GLY A 48 5.88 0.75 -6.71
CA GLY A 48 7.05 1.08 -7.51
C GLY A 48 7.15 2.58 -7.79
N GLY A 49 6.06 3.19 -8.28
CA GLY A 49 6.02 4.63 -8.51
C GLY A 49 6.21 5.46 -7.24
N ALA A 50 5.71 4.97 -6.10
CA ALA A 50 5.95 5.59 -4.79
C ALA A 50 7.43 5.58 -4.39
N ALA A 51 8.12 4.47 -4.65
CA ALA A 51 9.55 4.33 -4.38
C ALA A 51 10.37 5.31 -5.23
N ASP A 52 10.05 5.40 -6.52
CA ASP A 52 10.69 6.33 -7.46
C ASP A 52 10.45 7.79 -7.06
N PHE A 53 9.20 8.14 -6.68
CA PHE A 53 8.83 9.49 -6.26
C PHE A 53 9.62 9.98 -5.03
N LEU A 54 9.83 9.09 -4.07
CA LEU A 54 10.56 9.36 -2.83
C LEU A 54 12.07 9.17 -2.95
N GLY A 55 12.56 8.50 -4.00
CA GLY A 55 13.96 8.12 -4.14
C GLY A 55 14.43 7.11 -3.10
N VAL A 56 13.58 6.12 -2.78
CA VAL A 56 13.80 5.12 -1.73
C VAL A 56 13.51 3.71 -2.24
N SER A 57 13.83 2.68 -1.46
CA SER A 57 13.48 1.30 -1.82
C SER A 57 11.98 1.03 -1.63
N ARG A 58 11.43 0.09 -2.41
CA ARG A 58 10.05 -0.41 -2.23
C ARG A 58 9.83 -0.97 -0.82
N SER A 59 10.86 -1.58 -0.23
CA SER A 59 10.82 -2.06 1.15
C SER A 59 10.56 -0.93 2.16
N TYR A 60 11.15 0.25 1.94
CA TYR A 60 10.90 1.41 2.79
C TYR A 60 9.47 1.95 2.62
N VAL A 61 8.92 1.94 1.40
CA VAL A 61 7.50 2.27 1.17
C VAL A 61 6.58 1.33 1.96
N HIS A 62 6.84 0.02 1.95
CA HIS A 62 6.09 -0.93 2.78
C HIS A 62 6.26 -0.71 4.28
N GLN A 63 7.44 -0.27 4.72
CA GLN A 63 7.64 0.13 6.12
C GLN A 63 6.78 1.34 6.48
N LEU A 64 6.72 2.36 5.62
CA LEU A 64 5.87 3.54 5.83
C LEU A 64 4.38 3.16 5.92
N GLU A 65 3.92 2.22 5.09
CA GLU A 65 2.56 1.65 5.16
C GLU A 65 2.35 0.93 6.50
N LYS A 66 3.30 0.09 6.91
CA LYS A 66 3.25 -0.63 8.19
C LYS A 66 3.17 0.29 9.39
N GLU A 67 3.88 1.40 9.35
CA GLU A 67 3.89 2.44 10.39
C GLU A 67 2.71 3.41 10.29
N GLY A 68 1.81 3.25 9.31
CA GLY A 68 0.64 4.13 9.14
C GLY A 68 0.99 5.54 8.67
N LYS A 69 2.20 5.76 8.16
CA LYS A 69 2.66 7.06 7.65
C LYS A 69 2.12 7.39 6.27
N ILE A 70 1.78 6.36 5.49
CA ILE A 70 1.12 6.47 4.20
C ILE A 70 -0.08 5.53 4.16
N ARG A 71 -1.11 5.90 3.42
CA ARG A 71 -2.23 5.01 3.13
C ARG A 71 -1.91 4.15 1.92
N ALA A 72 -2.45 2.94 1.91
CA ALA A 72 -2.41 2.04 0.77
C ALA A 72 -3.80 1.42 0.57
N PHE A 73 -4.44 1.77 -0.54
CA PHE A 73 -5.69 1.15 -0.97
C PHE A 73 -5.37 -0.20 -1.61
N ARG A 74 -6.04 -1.25 -1.14
CA ARG A 74 -5.80 -2.61 -1.62
C ARG A 74 -7.11 -3.25 -2.03
N ILE A 75 -7.19 -3.72 -3.27
CA ILE A 75 -8.25 -4.63 -3.70
C ILE A 75 -7.68 -6.01 -3.96
N VAL A 76 -8.42 -7.00 -3.48
CA VAL A 76 -8.07 -8.41 -3.52
C VAL A 76 -8.96 -9.05 -4.58
N VAL A 77 -8.38 -9.48 -5.69
CA VAL A 77 -9.13 -10.19 -6.74
C VAL A 77 -9.04 -11.68 -6.48
N ASP A 78 -10.19 -12.36 -6.49
CA ASP A 78 -10.30 -13.79 -6.16
C ASP A 78 -9.63 -14.62 -7.28
N ASP A 79 -8.60 -15.37 -6.92
CA ASP A 79 -7.86 -16.26 -7.82
C ASP A 79 -8.61 -17.59 -7.97
N GLU A 80 -9.59 -17.66 -8.87
CA GLU A 80 -10.17 -18.94 -9.30
C GLU A 80 -9.08 -19.88 -9.91
N MET A 81 -7.91 -19.36 -10.31
CA MET A 81 -6.79 -20.15 -10.84
C MET A 81 -5.83 -20.70 -9.79
N ARG A 82 -5.84 -20.20 -8.55
CA ARG A 82 -4.89 -20.65 -7.52
C ARG A 82 -5.19 -22.06 -7.05
N GLU A 83 -6.46 -22.46 -7.04
CA GLU A 83 -6.87 -23.79 -6.55
C GLU A 83 -6.15 -24.91 -7.33
N HIS A 84 -6.00 -24.73 -8.64
CA HIS A 84 -5.35 -25.66 -9.58
C HIS A 84 -3.82 -25.52 -9.67
N MET A 85 -3.22 -24.57 -8.95
CA MET A 85 -1.77 -24.32 -9.03
C MET A 85 -0.96 -25.39 -8.26
N PRO A 86 0.15 -25.91 -8.81
CA PRO A 86 1.05 -26.82 -8.10
C PRO A 86 1.55 -26.23 -6.77
N PHE A 87 1.67 -27.07 -5.73
CA PHE A 87 2.02 -26.64 -4.37
C PHE A 87 3.29 -25.78 -4.30
N TRP A 88 4.34 -26.16 -5.02
CA TRP A 88 5.61 -25.43 -5.03
C TRP A 88 5.45 -24.01 -5.58
N LEU A 89 4.60 -23.81 -6.59
CA LEU A 89 4.36 -22.51 -7.21
C LEU A 89 3.50 -21.61 -6.29
N LYS A 90 2.57 -22.19 -5.52
CA LYS A 90 1.77 -21.48 -4.50
C LYS A 90 2.62 -20.78 -3.42
N VAL A 91 3.83 -21.27 -3.15
CA VAL A 91 4.75 -20.67 -2.15
C VAL A 91 5.40 -19.39 -2.68
N PHE A 92 5.62 -19.30 -4.00
CA PHE A 92 6.27 -18.15 -4.63
C PHE A 92 5.28 -17.14 -5.22
N THR A 93 4.06 -17.58 -5.53
CA THR A 93 3.01 -16.71 -6.07
C THR A 93 2.16 -16.15 -4.93
N PRO A 94 2.00 -14.82 -4.81
CA PRO A 94 1.14 -14.20 -3.81
C PRO A 94 -0.26 -14.82 -3.83
N ALA A 95 -0.87 -14.94 -2.64
CA ALA A 95 -2.15 -15.64 -2.45
C ALA A 95 -3.29 -15.18 -3.36
N LYS A 96 -3.23 -13.92 -3.79
CA LYS A 96 -4.26 -13.22 -4.55
C LYS A 96 -3.58 -12.13 -5.39
N ALA A 97 -4.12 -11.80 -6.55
CA ALA A 97 -3.75 -10.57 -7.25
C ALA A 97 -4.21 -9.37 -6.40
N VAL A 98 -3.27 -8.81 -5.62
CA VAL A 98 -3.51 -7.63 -4.80
C VAL A 98 -3.06 -6.41 -5.57
N TYR A 99 -4.02 -5.60 -5.99
CA TYR A 99 -3.75 -4.30 -6.57
C TYR A 99 -3.58 -3.29 -5.45
N ILE A 100 -2.55 -2.45 -5.55
CA ILE A 100 -2.18 -1.49 -4.51
C ILE A 100 -2.04 -0.11 -5.14
N ILE A 101 -2.77 0.86 -4.59
CA ILE A 101 -2.62 2.28 -4.91
C ILE A 101 -2.26 3.04 -3.64
N ILE A 102 -1.27 3.91 -3.75
CA ILE A 102 -0.80 4.80 -2.69
C ILE A 102 -1.12 6.25 -3.09
N PRO A 103 -1.85 7.02 -2.27
CA PRO A 103 -2.13 8.43 -2.54
C PRO A 103 -0.86 9.28 -2.66
N GLN A 104 -0.74 10.06 -3.72
CA GLN A 104 0.43 10.91 -3.95
C GLN A 104 0.60 11.98 -2.85
N LYS A 105 -0.50 12.52 -2.32
CA LYS A 105 -0.48 13.47 -1.19
C LYS A 105 0.25 12.95 0.05
N ASP A 106 0.14 11.65 0.33
CA ASP A 106 0.83 11.03 1.47
C ASP A 106 2.34 10.98 1.21
N LEU A 107 2.75 10.70 -0.04
CA LEU A 107 4.14 10.73 -0.46
C LEU A 107 4.74 12.14 -0.41
N GLU A 108 3.99 13.15 -0.83
CA GLU A 108 4.43 14.55 -0.74
C GLU A 108 4.69 14.96 0.71
N LYS A 109 3.82 14.57 1.64
CA LYS A 109 4.01 14.81 3.07
C LYS A 109 5.30 14.16 3.58
N VAL A 110 5.49 12.88 3.28
CA VAL A 110 6.70 12.14 3.66
C VAL A 110 7.96 12.79 3.06
N LYS A 111 7.91 13.21 1.79
CA LYS A 111 9.02 13.87 1.11
C LYS A 111 9.41 15.18 1.80
N LYS A 112 8.42 16.01 2.16
CA LYS A 112 8.66 17.26 2.91
C LYS A 112 9.30 16.99 4.27
N GLU A 113 8.84 15.97 5.00
CA GLU A 113 9.42 15.57 6.28
C GLU A 113 10.87 15.07 6.13
N MET A 114 11.16 14.29 5.07
CA MET A 114 12.51 13.81 4.77
C MET A 114 13.48 14.96 4.49
N ILE A 115 13.06 15.93 3.68
CA ILE A 115 13.86 17.13 3.36
C ILE A 115 14.15 17.92 4.64
N LYS A 116 13.12 18.22 5.44
CA LYS A 116 13.27 18.95 6.70
C LYS A 116 14.28 18.27 7.64
N ARG A 117 14.18 16.95 7.82
CA ARG A 117 15.11 16.18 8.66
C ARG A 117 16.55 16.22 8.11
N ALA A 118 16.72 16.18 6.79
CA ALA A 118 18.02 16.29 6.16
C ALA A 118 18.64 17.68 6.40
N GLU A 119 17.87 18.75 6.24
CA GLU A 119 18.30 20.13 6.51
C GLU A 119 18.71 20.34 7.97
N GLU A 120 17.89 19.85 8.92
CA GLU A 120 18.20 19.91 10.35
C GLU A 120 19.51 19.16 10.68
N LYS A 121 19.72 17.98 10.07
CA LYS A 121 20.95 17.21 10.23
C LYS A 121 22.16 17.96 9.67
N ILE A 122 22.04 18.57 8.49
CA ILE A 122 23.10 19.38 7.88
C ILE A 122 23.45 20.57 8.78
N LYS A 123 22.45 21.29 9.30
CA LYS A 123 22.66 22.42 10.22
C LYS A 123 23.40 22.01 11.49
N ARG A 124 23.01 20.88 12.10
CA ARG A 124 23.69 20.32 13.29
C ARG A 124 25.14 19.93 13.00
N LEU A 125 25.44 19.39 11.82
CA LEU A 125 26.80 19.03 11.43
C LEU A 125 27.67 20.26 11.14
N LYS A 126 27.09 21.32 10.55
CA LYS A 126 27.81 22.58 10.28
C LYS A 126 28.09 23.38 11.56
N GLY A 127 27.18 23.38 12.53
CA GLY A 127 27.35 24.08 13.82
C GLY A 127 28.20 23.35 14.87
N LYS A 128 28.75 22.18 14.53
CA LYS A 128 29.70 21.43 15.37
C LYS A 128 31.17 21.64 14.93
N LYS A 129 31.42 22.60 14.05
CA LYS A 129 32.77 23.05 13.68
C LYS A 129 33.19 24.25 14.53
#